data_AF-A0A143Z2U4-F1
#
_entry.id   AF-A0A143Z2U4-F1
#
_cell.length_a   1.000
_cell.length_b   1.000
_cell.length_c   1.000
_cell.angle_alpha   90.00
_cell.angle_beta   90.00
_cell.angle_gamma   90.00
#
_symmetry.space_group_name_H-M   'P 1'
#
loop_
_entity.id
_entity.type
_entity.pdbx_description
1 polymer ?
#
loop_
_entity_poly.entity_id
_entity_poly.type
_entity_poly.pdbx_seq_one_letter_code
_entity_poly.pdbx_strand_id
1 'polypeptide(L)' 'MYKELAKFFAGLTAWESIVHASFGLSGILPITLFGITITPELNTVQIIVPALVSAYLVYFGWFKKSKREQR' A
#
# COMPACT_ATOMS: atom_id res chain seq x y z
N MET A 1 -19.80 -4.00 4.16
CA MET A 1 -18.75 -3.63 5.15
C MET A 1 -17.37 -4.13 4.73
N TYR A 2 -17.08 -5.44 4.70
CA TYR A 2 -15.72 -5.94 4.39
C TYR A 2 -15.17 -5.51 3.02
N LYS A 3 -16.01 -5.47 1.97
CA LYS A 3 -15.60 -4.93 0.66
C LYS A 3 -15.21 -3.46 0.75
N GLU A 4 -16.02 -2.62 1.38
CA GLU A 4 -15.74 -1.18 1.53
C GLU A 4 -14.48 -0.91 2.36
N LEU A 5 -14.25 -1.69 3.42
CA LEU A 5 -12.98 -1.64 4.16
C LEU A 5 -11.81 -2.01 3.25
N ALA A 6 -11.92 -3.07 2.45
CA ALA A 6 -10.86 -3.44 1.52
C ALA A 6 -10.58 -2.35 0.48
N LYS A 7 -11.61 -1.67 -0.04
CA LYS A 7 -11.44 -0.53 -0.95
C LYS A 7 -10.71 0.64 -0.29
N PHE A 8 -11.07 0.98 0.95
CA PHE A 8 -10.40 2.03 1.72
C PHE A 8 -8.92 1.69 1.96
N PHE A 9 -8.63 0.49 2.46
CA PHE A 9 -7.26 0.05 2.72
C PHE A 9 -6.44 -0.14 1.44
N ALA A 10 -7.08 -0.47 0.30
CA ALA A 10 -6.41 -0.47 -1.00
C ALA A 10 -5.87 0.92 -1.35
N GLY A 11 -6.66 1.97 -1.11
CA GLY A 11 -6.22 3.36 -1.29
C GLY A 11 -5.10 3.74 -0.32
N LEU A 12 -5.24 3.41 0.96
CA LEU A 12 -4.22 3.69 1.98
C LEU A 12 -2.86 3.06 1.64
N THR A 13 -2.86 1.79 1.24
CA THR A 13 -1.62 1.07 0.90
C THR A 13 -1.02 1.51 -0.44
N ALA A 14 -1.86 1.94 -1.40
CA ALA A 14 -1.38 2.58 -2.62
C ALA A 14 -0.68 3.92 -2.30
N TRP A 15 -1.28 4.74 -1.43
CA TRP A 15 -0.70 6.01 -0.98
C TRP A 15 0.68 5.80 -0.35
N GLU A 16 0.80 4.84 0.56
CA GLU A 16 2.08 4.51 1.22
C GLU A 16 3.17 4.19 0.18
N SER A 17 2.86 3.34 -0.79
CA SER A 17 3.79 2.99 -1.88
C SER A 17 4.22 4.22 -2.69
N ILE A 18 3.30 5.13 -3.01
CA ILE A 18 3.58 6.36 -3.77
C ILE A 18 4.46 7.33 -2.98
N VAL A 19 4.21 7.50 -1.67
CA VAL A 19 5.03 8.34 -0.81
C VAL A 19 6.47 7.84 -0.79
N HIS A 20 6.66 6.54 -0.58
CA HIS A 20 8.00 5.95 -0.56
C HIS A 20 8.67 5.93 -1.93
N ALA A 21 7.91 5.79 -3.02
CA ALA A 21 8.44 5.95 -4.37
C ALA A 21 8.95 7.39 -4.58
N SER A 22 8.22 8.39 -4.07
CA SER A 22 8.63 9.80 -4.12
C SER A 22 9.92 10.04 -3.32
N PHE A 23 10.09 9.40 -2.17
CA PHE A 23 11.36 9.44 -1.42
C PHE A 23 12.52 8.82 -2.21
N GLY A 24 12.29 7.68 -2.86
CA GLY A 24 13.30 7.05 -3.72
C GLY A 24 13.71 7.92 -4.90
N LEU A 25 12.75 8.56 -5.58
CA LEU A 25 13.00 9.39 -6.76
C LEU A 25 13.62 10.76 -6.44
N SER A 26 13.40 11.28 -5.22
CA SER A 26 13.93 12.57 -4.80
C SER A 26 15.38 12.52 -4.29
N GLY A 27 15.93 11.31 -4.06
CA GLY A 27 17.30 11.15 -3.56
C GLY A 27 17.51 11.58 -2.11
N ILE A 28 16.43 11.76 -1.33
CA ILE A 28 16.49 12.24 0.07
C ILE A 28 16.90 11.15 1.07
N LEU A 29 17.09 9.91 0.61
CA LEU A 29 17.39 8.76 1.47
C LEU A 29 18.89 8.70 1.78
N PRO A 30 19.28 8.37 3.04
CA PRO A 30 18.41 8.03 4.15
C PRO A 30 17.75 9.26 4.82
N ILE A 31 16.49 9.10 5.25
CA ILE A 31 15.76 10.14 5.99
C ILE A 31 15.32 9.65 7.36
N THR A 32 15.43 10.49 8.39
CA THR A 32 14.92 10.18 9.73
C THR A 32 13.60 10.90 9.96
N LEU A 33 12.54 10.14 10.19
CA LEU A 33 11.19 10.63 10.51
C LEU A 33 10.77 10.05 11.86
N PHE A 34 10.33 10.90 12.79
CA PHE A 34 9.86 10.48 14.12
C PHE A 34 10.84 9.54 14.87
N GLY A 35 12.15 9.72 14.67
CA GLY A 35 13.19 8.90 15.30
C GLY A 35 13.50 7.58 14.58
N ILE A 36 12.84 7.28 13.46
CA ILE A 36 13.11 6.10 12.62
C ILE A 36 13.86 6.52 11.36
N THR A 37 15.02 5.93 11.13
CA THR A 37 15.80 6.14 9.89
C THR A 37 15.33 5.18 8.81
N ILE A 38 14.82 5.75 7.73
CA ILE A 38 14.41 5.03 6.53
C ILE A 38 15.62 4.96 5.60
N THR A 39 16.21 3.78 5.48
CA THR A 39 17.30 3.51 4.52
C THR A 39 16.75 3.21 3.12
N PRO A 40 17.57 3.25 2.05
CA PRO A 40 17.14 2.86 0.71
C PRO A 40 16.53 1.46 0.61
N GLU A 41 17.08 0.49 1.36
CA GLU A 41 16.60 -0.89 1.39
C GLU A 41 15.22 -0.97 2.06
N LEU A 42 15.07 -0.32 3.23
CA LEU A 42 13.78 -0.26 3.93
C LEU A 42 12.73 0.48 3.10
N ASN A 43 13.10 1.57 2.44
CA ASN A 43 12.23 2.31 1.54
C ASN A 43 11.72 1.43 0.39
N THR A 44 12.59 0.59 -0.18
CA THR A 44 12.22 -0.35 -1.25
C THR A 44 11.15 -1.34 -0.78
N VAL A 45 11.28 -1.87 0.45
CA VAL A 45 10.26 -2.74 1.04
C VAL A 45 8.92 -2.00 1.20
N GLN A 46 8.95 -0.73 1.63
CA GLN A 46 7.77 0.12 1.77
C GLN A 46 7.14 0.57 0.44
N ILE A 47 7.84 0.39 -0.69
CA ILE A 47 7.23 0.54 -2.02
C ILE A 47 6.50 -0.75 -2.41
N ILE A 48 7.23 -1.88 -2.35
CA ILE A 48 6.80 -3.15 -2.95
C ILE A 48 5.65 -3.77 -2.15
N VAL A 49 5.79 -3.88 -0.82
CA VAL A 49 4.80 -4.57 0.01
C VAL A 49 3.44 -3.87 -0.03
N PRO A 50 3.35 -2.53 0.19
CA PRO A 50 2.06 -1.85 0.10
C PRO A 50 1.46 -1.87 -1.31
N ALA A 51 2.27 -1.83 -2.37
CA ALA A 51 1.75 -1.98 -3.74
C ALA A 51 1.08 -3.35 -3.97
N LEU A 52 1.72 -4.44 -3.53
CA LEU A 52 1.17 -5.79 -3.66
C LEU A 52 -0.09 -5.96 -2.80
N VAL A 53 -0.09 -5.44 -1.56
CA VAL A 53 -1.27 -5.46 -0.69
C VAL A 53 -2.41 -4.65 -1.31
N SER A 54 -2.13 -3.48 -1.86
CA SER A 54 -3.13 -2.67 -2.56
C SER A 54 -3.76 -3.43 -3.73
N ALA A 55 -2.95 -4.04 -4.60
CA ALA A 55 -3.43 -4.85 -5.72
C ALA A 55 -4.33 -6.01 -5.25
N TYR A 56 -3.92 -6.71 -4.18
CA TYR A 56 -4.72 -7.79 -3.59
C TYR A 56 -6.05 -7.28 -3.02
N LEU A 57 -6.05 -6.14 -2.33
CA LEU A 57 -7.25 -5.53 -1.76
C LEU A 57 -8.18 -4.98 -2.85
N VAL A 58 -7.66 -4.43 -3.94
CA VAL A 58 -8.45 -4.04 -5.12
C VAL A 58 -9.16 -5.27 -5.70
N TYR A 59 -8.43 -6.37 -5.89
CA TYR A 59 -9.03 -7.63 -6.34
C TYR A 59 -10.16 -8.08 -5.41
N PHE A 60 -9.93 -8.07 -4.10
CA PHE A 60 -10.93 -8.46 -3.11
C PHE A 60 -12.13 -7.51 -3.06
N GLY A 61 -11.90 -6.19 -3.12
CA GLY A 61 -12.91 -5.16 -2.92
C GLY A 61 -13.88 -5.00 -4.10
N TRP A 62 -13.40 -5.22 -5.33
CA TRP A 62 -14.20 -5.05 -6.56
C TRP A 62 -14.52 -6.36 -7.28
N PHE A 63 -13.56 -7.28 -7.40
CA PHE A 63 -13.68 -8.41 -8.33
C PHE A 63 -14.11 -9.72 -7.65
N LYS A 64 -13.73 -9.93 -6.39
CA LYS A 64 -14.13 -11.14 -5.65
C LYS A 64 -15.62 -11.07 -5.29
N LYS A 65 -16.44 -11.88 -5.98
CA LYS A 65 -17.86 -12.06 -5.64
C LYS A 65 -18.00 -12.57 -4.20
N SER A 66 -18.89 -11.95 -3.44
CA SER A 66 -19.22 -12.39 -2.09
C SER A 66 -20.14 -13.62 -2.17
N LYS A 67 -20.00 -14.60 -1.25
CA LYS A 67 -20.94 -15.75 -1.17
C LYS A 67 -22.41 -15.33 -1.04
N ARG A 68 -22.67 -14.10 -0.56
CA ARG A 68 -24.02 -13.51 -0.46
C ARG A 68 -24.59 -13.01 -1.79
N GLU A 69 -23.75 -12.75 -2.79
CA GLU A 69 -24.15 -12.30 -4.13
C GLU A 69 -24.28 -13.47 -5.13
N GLN A 70 -23.92 -14.70 -4.70
CA GLN A 70 -24.05 -15.92 -5.49
C GLN A 70 -25.28 -16.76 -5.10
N ARG A 71 -26.08 -16.29 -4.14
CA ARG A 71 -27.41 -16.81 -3.81
C ARG A 71 -28.44 -15.82 -4.32
#